data_AF-A0A8J7N7C6-F1
#
_entry.id   AF-A0A8J7N7C6-F1
#
_cell.length_a   1.000
_cell.length_b   1.000
_cell.length_c   1.000
_cell.angle_alpha   90.00
_cell.angle_beta   90.00
_cell.angle_gamma   90.00
#
_symmetry.space_group_name_H-M   'P 1'
#
loop_
_entity.id
_entity.type
_entity.pdbx_description
1 polymer ?
#
loop_
_entity_poly.entity_id
_entity_poly.type
_entity_poly.pdbx_seq_one_letter_code
_entity_poly.pdbx_strand_id
1 'polypeptide(L)'
;WDHVTRRLRLSGEGEGVAAFDTLFPWLAHNAMIHLTVPHGLEQSGGAAWGTRDVCQGPVEFLLALEHDAPVREILKTVFAQQLEEAGDWPQWFMLDPYARIRDRHSHGDVIVWPLKALCDYVEATGDLTILDEPVAWRQDADLAATPHRNPISMHVIKLLATIRARFIPGTSLIRYGEGDWNDSLQPADPRMRDWMVSSWTVALLFQQLNRYAAVMDQAGQSGTAAELALLARAMRSDFNRHLIRDGSVAGYALFDPDGGTPELLLHPSDTRTGLRHSLLPMTRSMIAGLFTEDQASAHHELIRTALLFPDGVRLMDRPVAYHGGPETVFRRAESAAFFGREIGLMYVHAHLRYGEAMAALGDAEALWQAVQGVNPVTVADQVPAATPRQRNAYFSSSDAGFADRYLAGAEWERMRDGSVALDGGWRIYSSGPGLYVRLVLAFALGLTRRNGQRGVAPLLPPGLGPVRLELDLEGGREGWDLARR
;
A
#
# COMPACT_ATOMS: atom_id res chain seq x y z
N TRP A 1 -20.25 -15.26 9.05
CA TRP A 1 -19.61 -14.82 7.80
C TRP A 1 -20.55 -13.98 6.95
N ASP A 2 -21.81 -14.39 6.73
CA ASP A 2 -22.82 -13.60 6.00
C ASP A 2 -22.85 -12.10 6.31
N HIS A 3 -22.78 -11.73 7.59
CA HIS A 3 -22.72 -10.33 8.00
C HIS A 3 -21.45 -9.64 7.50
N VAL A 4 -20.28 -10.25 7.70
CA VAL A 4 -18.98 -9.72 7.25
C VAL A 4 -18.95 -9.59 5.74
N THR A 5 -19.39 -10.63 5.02
CA THR A 5 -19.37 -10.70 3.55
C THR A 5 -20.51 -9.92 2.89
N ARG A 6 -21.45 -9.37 3.66
CA ARG A 6 -22.71 -8.77 3.17
C ARG A 6 -23.45 -9.70 2.21
N ARG A 7 -23.32 -11.02 2.40
CA ARG A 7 -23.80 -12.07 1.47
C ARG A 7 -23.53 -11.77 0.00
N LEU A 8 -22.40 -11.13 -0.30
CA LEU A 8 -22.05 -10.68 -1.63
C LEU A 8 -22.12 -11.84 -2.63
N ARG A 9 -22.72 -11.57 -3.78
CA ARG A 9 -22.73 -12.45 -4.94
C ARG A 9 -22.33 -11.70 -6.18
N LEU A 10 -21.43 -12.29 -6.95
CA LEU A 10 -21.06 -11.85 -8.28
C LEU A 10 -21.47 -12.92 -9.29
N SER A 11 -22.21 -12.52 -10.32
CA SER A 11 -22.69 -13.42 -11.37
C SER A 11 -22.42 -12.84 -12.75
N GLY A 12 -22.13 -13.72 -13.71
CA GLY A 12 -21.76 -13.35 -15.07
C GLY A 12 -21.02 -14.50 -15.75
N GLU A 13 -20.98 -14.47 -17.07
CA GLU A 13 -20.29 -15.50 -17.89
C GLU A 13 -18.84 -15.11 -18.22
N GLY A 14 -18.44 -13.88 -17.89
CA GLY A 14 -17.10 -13.36 -18.12
C GLY A 14 -16.01 -14.12 -17.39
N GLU A 15 -14.84 -14.20 -18.02
CA GLU A 15 -13.67 -14.86 -17.44
C GLU A 15 -13.32 -14.25 -16.08
N GLY A 16 -13.16 -15.13 -15.09
CA GLY A 16 -12.76 -14.75 -13.73
C GLY A 16 -13.89 -14.24 -12.82
N VAL A 17 -15.09 -14.00 -13.34
CA VAL A 17 -16.25 -13.54 -12.53
C VAL A 17 -16.65 -14.61 -11.51
N ALA A 18 -16.89 -15.84 -11.97
CA ALA A 18 -17.22 -16.98 -11.10
C ALA A 18 -16.06 -17.34 -10.14
N ALA A 19 -14.81 -17.15 -10.58
CA ALA A 19 -13.63 -17.38 -9.76
C ALA A 19 -13.57 -16.39 -8.59
N PHE A 20 -13.88 -15.11 -8.82
CA PHE A 20 -13.97 -14.12 -7.74
C PHE A 20 -15.10 -14.44 -6.77
N ASP A 21 -16.32 -14.77 -7.24
CA ASP A 21 -17.44 -15.15 -6.35
C ASP A 21 -17.06 -16.33 -5.45
N THR A 22 -16.37 -17.33 -6.02
CA THR A 22 -15.87 -18.50 -5.29
C THR A 22 -14.81 -18.13 -4.26
N LEU A 23 -13.92 -17.21 -4.62
CA LEU A 23 -12.79 -16.78 -3.77
C LEU A 23 -13.22 -15.83 -2.64
N PHE A 24 -14.23 -15.00 -2.86
CA PHE A 24 -14.55 -13.87 -1.98
C PHE A 24 -14.75 -14.24 -0.50
N PRO A 25 -15.48 -15.32 -0.13
CA PRO A 25 -15.59 -15.73 1.28
C PRO A 25 -14.25 -16.05 1.93
N TRP A 26 -13.28 -16.57 1.16
CA TRP A 26 -11.94 -16.89 1.65
C TRP A 26 -11.09 -15.63 1.82
N LEU A 27 -11.20 -14.65 0.92
CA LEU A 27 -10.54 -13.35 1.09
C LEU A 27 -11.07 -12.65 2.34
N ALA A 28 -12.38 -12.65 2.56
CA ALA A 28 -13.01 -12.11 3.77
C ALA A 28 -12.48 -12.83 5.03
N HIS A 29 -12.38 -14.17 4.98
CA HIS A 29 -11.79 -14.95 6.07
C HIS A 29 -10.34 -14.56 6.35
N ASN A 30 -9.51 -14.47 5.31
CA ASN A 30 -8.08 -14.13 5.45
C ASN A 30 -7.89 -12.69 5.97
N ALA A 31 -8.68 -11.73 5.47
CA ALA A 31 -8.67 -10.34 5.93
C ALA A 31 -9.09 -10.22 7.41
N MET A 32 -10.11 -10.97 7.82
CA MET A 32 -10.55 -10.99 9.22
C MET A 32 -9.54 -11.67 10.14
N ILE A 33 -8.84 -12.73 9.71
CA ILE A 33 -7.73 -13.30 10.48
C ILE A 33 -6.64 -12.25 10.71
N HIS A 34 -6.24 -11.55 9.64
CA HIS A 34 -5.24 -10.49 9.72
C HIS A 34 -5.62 -9.38 10.73
N LEU A 35 -6.92 -9.09 10.89
CA LEU A 35 -7.41 -8.13 11.87
C LEU A 35 -7.56 -8.72 13.30
N THR A 36 -8.28 -9.83 13.46
CA THR A 36 -8.80 -10.24 14.79
C THR A 36 -7.92 -11.25 15.50
N VAL A 37 -7.17 -12.06 14.76
CA VAL A 37 -6.22 -13.04 15.28
C VAL A 37 -4.95 -13.00 14.42
N PRO A 38 -4.11 -11.95 14.52
CA PRO A 38 -3.06 -11.65 13.55
C PRO A 38 -1.98 -12.75 13.45
N HIS A 39 -2.15 -13.75 12.60
CA HIS A 39 -1.16 -14.78 12.30
C HIS A 39 -1.43 -15.42 10.94
N GLY A 40 -0.40 -16.02 10.35
CA GLY A 40 -0.46 -16.74 9.08
C GLY A 40 -0.03 -18.19 9.23
N LEU A 41 0.02 -18.91 8.10
CA LEU A 41 0.47 -20.30 8.09
C LEU A 41 1.99 -20.38 8.31
N GLU A 42 2.76 -19.64 7.51
CA GLU A 42 4.21 -19.52 7.69
C GLU A 42 4.57 -18.49 8.76
N GLN A 43 3.84 -17.37 8.80
CA GLN A 43 4.02 -16.34 9.82
C GLN A 43 3.15 -16.64 11.06
N SER A 44 3.46 -17.73 11.76
CA SER A 44 2.73 -18.14 12.96
C SER A 44 2.94 -17.19 14.14
N GLY A 45 4.09 -16.49 14.17
CA GLY A 45 4.38 -15.42 15.11
C GLY A 45 3.81 -14.08 14.66
N GLY A 46 2.74 -13.62 15.33
CA GLY A 46 2.13 -12.31 15.11
C GLY A 46 1.51 -11.76 16.40
N ALA A 47 0.18 -11.83 16.52
CA ALA A 47 -0.69 -11.29 17.58
C ALA A 47 -0.82 -9.76 17.66
N ALA A 48 0.21 -9.01 17.25
CA ALA A 48 0.16 -7.56 17.21
C ALA A 48 -0.56 -7.02 15.97
N TRP A 49 -1.01 -5.78 16.04
CA TRP A 49 -1.33 -4.98 14.85
C TRP A 49 -0.08 -4.25 14.40
N GLY A 50 0.31 -4.45 13.14
CA GLY A 50 1.20 -3.52 12.45
C GLY A 50 0.45 -2.23 12.16
N THR A 51 1.02 -1.07 12.50
CA THR A 51 0.32 0.22 12.36
C THR A 51 -0.07 0.49 10.91
N ARG A 52 0.86 0.27 9.96
CA ARG A 52 0.52 0.40 8.53
C ARG A 52 -0.47 -0.66 8.05
N ASP A 53 -0.39 -1.85 8.63
CA ASP A 53 -1.09 -3.02 8.13
C ASP A 53 -2.58 -2.92 8.47
N VAL A 54 -2.90 -2.53 9.71
CA VAL A 54 -4.30 -2.32 10.13
C VAL A 54 -4.94 -1.14 9.39
N CYS A 55 -4.16 -0.09 9.08
CA CYS A 55 -4.60 1.06 8.28
C CYS A 55 -4.79 0.75 6.77
N GLN A 56 -4.42 -0.45 6.33
CA GLN A 56 -4.59 -0.91 4.96
C GLN A 56 -5.61 -2.03 4.89
N GLY A 57 -5.20 -3.30 4.98
CA GLY A 57 -6.06 -4.45 4.68
C GLY A 57 -7.39 -4.40 5.43
N PRO A 58 -7.40 -4.32 6.77
CA PRO A 58 -8.63 -4.28 7.55
C PRO A 58 -9.51 -3.06 7.29
N VAL A 59 -8.95 -1.85 7.34
CA VAL A 59 -9.72 -0.62 7.09
C VAL A 59 -10.30 -0.61 5.68
N GLU A 60 -9.50 -0.93 4.66
CA GLU A 60 -9.94 -0.94 3.27
C GLU A 60 -10.98 -2.02 2.98
N PHE A 61 -10.84 -3.20 3.58
CA PHE A 61 -11.83 -4.28 3.50
C PHE A 61 -13.17 -3.91 4.13
N LEU A 62 -13.13 -3.40 5.37
CA LEU A 62 -14.33 -3.08 6.13
C LEU A 62 -15.10 -1.92 5.48
N LEU A 63 -14.40 -0.87 5.02
CA LEU A 63 -15.03 0.23 4.30
C LEU A 63 -15.65 -0.20 2.97
N ALA A 64 -15.00 -1.10 2.22
CA ALA A 64 -15.54 -1.61 0.95
C ALA A 64 -16.86 -2.40 1.13
N LEU A 65 -17.16 -2.86 2.35
CA LEU A 65 -18.37 -3.59 2.72
C LEU A 65 -19.24 -2.82 3.73
N GLU A 66 -19.01 -1.51 3.85
CA GLU A 66 -19.77 -0.59 4.70
C GLU A 66 -19.84 -1.02 6.19
N HIS A 67 -18.74 -1.54 6.72
CA HIS A 67 -18.58 -1.84 8.15
C HIS A 67 -17.94 -0.66 8.89
N ASP A 68 -18.66 0.45 8.96
CA ASP A 68 -18.11 1.76 9.37
C ASP A 68 -17.79 1.86 10.85
N ALA A 69 -18.68 1.35 11.70
CA ALA A 69 -18.50 1.39 13.15
C ALA A 69 -17.21 0.65 13.59
N PRO A 70 -16.90 -0.56 13.10
CA PRO A 70 -15.60 -1.19 13.33
C PRO A 70 -14.40 -0.35 12.89
N VAL A 71 -14.47 0.34 11.74
CA VAL A 71 -13.38 1.19 11.23
C VAL A 71 -13.16 2.39 12.15
N ARG A 72 -14.24 3.00 12.65
CA ARG A 72 -14.19 4.09 13.62
C ARG A 72 -13.46 3.69 14.90
N GLU A 73 -13.72 2.48 15.40
CA GLU A 73 -13.02 1.94 16.58
C GLU A 73 -11.55 1.58 16.30
N ILE A 74 -11.23 1.08 15.11
CA ILE A 74 -9.85 0.87 14.67
C ILE A 74 -9.09 2.21 14.70
N LEU A 75 -9.66 3.28 14.13
CA LEU A 75 -9.03 4.60 14.13
C LEU A 75 -8.77 5.10 15.55
N LYS A 76 -9.76 5.05 16.43
CA LYS A 76 -9.58 5.44 17.84
C LYS A 76 -8.46 4.65 18.51
N THR A 77 -8.40 3.33 18.26
CA THR A 77 -7.37 2.45 18.81
C THR A 77 -5.98 2.80 18.29
N VAL A 78 -5.85 3.04 16.97
CA VAL A 78 -4.60 3.41 16.32
C VAL A 78 -4.12 4.78 16.80
N PHE A 79 -4.97 5.81 16.77
CA PHE A 79 -4.59 7.15 17.24
C PHE A 79 -4.21 7.15 18.72
N ALA A 80 -4.82 6.29 19.54
CA ALA A 80 -4.42 6.09 20.93
C ALA A 80 -3.02 5.48 21.15
N GLN A 81 -2.32 5.11 20.07
CA GLN A 81 -0.93 4.63 20.12
C GLN A 81 0.10 5.69 19.74
N GLN A 82 -0.30 6.90 19.36
CA GLN A 82 0.64 7.95 19.00
C GLN A 82 1.46 8.39 20.22
N LEU A 83 2.77 8.51 20.03
CA LEU A 83 3.69 9.05 21.04
C LEU A 83 3.46 10.56 21.21
N GLU A 84 3.36 11.03 22.45
CA GLU A 84 3.03 12.43 22.77
C GLU A 84 4.15 13.40 22.36
N GLU A 85 5.41 13.06 22.67
CA GLU A 85 6.57 13.91 22.38
C GLU A 85 7.10 13.66 20.97
N ALA A 86 7.29 12.41 20.55
CA ALA A 86 7.77 12.10 19.21
C ALA A 86 6.72 12.36 18.11
N GLY A 87 5.43 12.20 18.41
CA GLY A 87 4.34 12.34 17.44
C GLY A 87 4.23 11.21 16.42
N ASP A 88 4.98 10.12 16.61
CA ASP A 88 5.02 8.95 15.73
C ASP A 88 4.24 7.77 16.33
N TRP A 89 4.14 6.68 15.57
CA TRP A 89 3.56 5.41 15.98
C TRP A 89 4.62 4.32 16.06
N PRO A 90 4.41 3.29 16.91
CA PRO A 90 5.23 2.10 16.87
C PRO A 90 5.04 1.35 15.54
N GLN A 91 6.04 0.59 15.10
CA GLN A 91 5.93 -0.27 13.92
C GLN A 91 4.72 -1.22 14.04
N TRP A 92 4.57 -1.79 15.22
CA TRP A 92 3.47 -2.66 15.63
C TRP A 92 3.20 -2.52 17.13
N PHE A 93 1.98 -2.85 17.55
CA PHE A 93 1.56 -2.83 18.94
C PHE A 93 0.57 -3.96 19.25
N MET A 94 0.69 -4.55 20.44
CA MET A 94 -0.32 -5.47 20.96
C MET A 94 -1.52 -4.69 21.50
N LEU A 95 -2.69 -5.32 21.47
CA LEU A 95 -3.88 -4.85 22.18
C LEU A 95 -3.86 -5.28 23.64
N ASP A 96 -4.80 -4.77 24.43
CA ASP A 96 -4.98 -5.22 25.81
C ASP A 96 -5.28 -6.73 25.88
N PRO A 97 -4.77 -7.44 26.91
CA PRO A 97 -4.05 -6.92 28.08
C PRO A 97 -2.51 -6.79 27.87
N TYR A 98 -2.02 -7.00 26.65
CA TYR A 98 -0.58 -7.04 26.36
C TYR A 98 -0.04 -5.72 25.80
N ALA A 99 -0.77 -4.61 25.93
CA ALA A 99 -0.45 -3.34 25.29
C ALA A 99 0.97 -2.81 25.57
N ARG A 100 1.63 -3.22 26.67
CA ARG A 100 3.04 -2.88 26.93
C ARG A 100 4.04 -3.50 25.92
N ILE A 101 3.64 -4.56 25.20
CA ILE A 101 4.45 -5.25 24.20
C ILE A 101 4.19 -4.59 22.85
N ARG A 102 5.20 -3.88 22.36
CA ARG A 102 5.15 -3.08 21.13
C ARG A 102 6.55 -2.78 20.66
N ASP A 103 6.67 -2.31 19.43
CA ASP A 103 7.93 -1.76 18.95
C ASP A 103 8.20 -0.37 19.53
N ARG A 104 9.47 0.01 19.62
CA ARG A 104 9.90 1.37 20.02
C ARG A 104 10.19 2.27 18.83
N HIS A 105 10.50 1.67 17.70
CA HIS A 105 10.86 2.37 16.47
C HIS A 105 9.90 1.96 15.36
N SER A 106 9.87 2.74 14.29
CA SER A 106 9.05 2.49 13.12
C SER A 106 9.73 3.04 11.87
N HIS A 107 9.33 2.50 10.72
CA HIS A 107 9.74 3.02 9.42
C HIS A 107 9.16 4.42 9.19
N GLY A 108 9.83 5.22 8.35
CA GLY A 108 9.46 6.61 8.11
C GLY A 108 8.10 6.79 7.44
N ASP A 109 7.55 5.74 6.82
CA ASP A 109 6.22 5.76 6.23
C ASP A 109 5.08 5.55 7.24
N VAL A 110 5.37 4.92 8.38
CA VAL A 110 4.36 4.50 9.38
C VAL A 110 3.51 5.67 9.85
N ILE A 111 4.12 6.85 10.05
CA ILE A 111 3.45 8.08 10.47
C ILE A 111 2.34 8.54 9.50
N VAL A 112 2.38 8.15 8.22
CA VAL A 112 1.43 8.62 7.21
C VAL A 112 0.14 7.78 7.19
N TRP A 113 0.20 6.51 7.58
CA TRP A 113 -0.91 5.55 7.44
C TRP A 113 -2.13 5.85 8.31
N PRO A 114 -2.01 6.28 9.57
CA PRO A 114 -3.16 6.72 10.37
C PRO A 114 -3.93 7.87 9.71
N LEU A 115 -3.22 8.83 9.09
CA LEU A 115 -3.84 9.94 8.36
C LEU A 115 -4.56 9.44 7.09
N LYS A 116 -3.97 8.50 6.35
CA LYS A 116 -4.64 7.86 5.21
C LYS A 116 -5.94 7.18 5.63
N ALA A 117 -5.90 6.37 6.69
CA ALA A 117 -7.07 5.64 7.17
C ALA A 117 -8.17 6.59 7.68
N LEU A 118 -7.80 7.69 8.34
CA LEU A 118 -8.73 8.74 8.74
C LEU A 118 -9.41 9.38 7.52
N CYS A 119 -8.63 9.72 6.47
CA CYS A 119 -9.19 10.25 5.23
C CYS A 119 -10.11 9.24 4.54
N ASP A 120 -9.73 7.95 4.47
CA ASP A 120 -10.58 6.90 3.91
C ASP A 120 -11.93 6.81 4.62
N TYR A 121 -11.92 6.84 5.96
CA TYR A 121 -13.15 6.80 6.76
C TYR A 121 -14.03 8.01 6.55
N VAL A 122 -13.47 9.23 6.66
CA VAL A 122 -14.25 10.47 6.50
C VAL A 122 -14.80 10.59 5.09
N GLU A 123 -13.99 10.31 4.07
CA GLU A 123 -14.45 10.34 2.68
C GLU A 123 -15.58 9.34 2.43
N ALA A 124 -15.50 8.13 2.99
CA ALA A 124 -16.54 7.11 2.80
C ALA A 124 -17.84 7.45 3.54
N THR A 125 -17.77 8.01 4.75
CA THR A 125 -18.91 8.14 5.67
C THR A 125 -19.48 9.55 5.75
N GLY A 126 -18.64 10.57 5.53
CA GLY A 126 -18.94 11.97 5.87
C GLY A 126 -18.92 12.27 7.36
N ASP A 127 -18.52 11.32 8.22
CA ASP A 127 -18.48 11.49 9.68
C ASP A 127 -17.27 12.33 10.09
N LEU A 128 -17.48 13.65 10.18
CA LEU A 128 -16.47 14.58 10.70
C LEU A 128 -16.33 14.54 12.22
N THR A 129 -17.29 13.94 12.96
CA THR A 129 -17.25 13.90 14.43
C THR A 129 -16.08 13.09 14.96
N ILE A 130 -15.52 12.20 14.14
CA ILE A 130 -14.29 11.47 14.44
C ILE A 130 -13.11 12.38 14.78
N LEU A 131 -13.08 13.61 14.25
CA LEU A 131 -12.00 14.57 14.53
C LEU A 131 -12.04 15.09 15.98
N ASP A 132 -13.21 15.03 16.61
CA ASP A 132 -13.45 15.46 18.00
C ASP A 132 -13.32 14.32 19.01
N GLU A 133 -13.13 13.08 18.55
CA GLU A 133 -13.06 11.90 19.42
C GLU A 133 -11.86 11.96 20.38
N PRO A 134 -12.09 11.89 21.70
CA PRO A 134 -11.03 11.99 22.68
C PRO A 134 -10.29 10.65 22.85
N VAL A 135 -9.02 10.64 22.45
CA VAL A 135 -8.12 9.48 22.59
C VAL A 135 -6.89 9.85 23.42
N ALA A 136 -6.28 8.86 24.06
CA ALA A 136 -5.06 9.06 24.84
C ALA A 136 -3.83 9.15 23.93
N TRP A 137 -2.71 9.59 24.46
CA TRP A 137 -1.40 9.43 23.84
C TRP A 137 -0.65 8.28 24.50
N ARG A 138 0.55 8.01 23.98
CA ARG A 138 1.55 7.16 24.62
C ARG A 138 2.71 8.03 25.12
N GLN A 139 3.08 7.84 26.37
CA GLN A 139 4.22 8.51 26.96
C GLN A 139 5.51 7.93 26.36
N ASP A 140 6.41 8.78 25.88
CA ASP A 140 7.64 8.33 25.23
C ASP A 140 8.58 7.57 26.18
N ALA A 141 8.55 7.90 27.49
CA ALA A 141 9.43 7.32 28.50
C ALA A 141 9.17 5.82 28.78
N ASP A 142 7.90 5.42 28.91
CA ASP A 142 7.51 4.06 29.34
C ASP A 142 6.41 3.42 28.48
N LEU A 143 5.93 4.15 27.46
CA LEU A 143 4.88 3.73 26.53
C LEU A 143 3.51 3.48 27.19
N ALA A 144 3.32 3.95 28.43
CA ALA A 144 2.03 3.94 29.09
C ALA A 144 1.05 4.89 28.37
N ALA A 145 -0.24 4.58 28.48
CA ALA A 145 -1.26 5.52 28.02
C ALA A 145 -1.26 6.76 28.93
N THR A 146 -1.42 7.95 28.35
CA THR A 146 -1.58 9.17 29.14
C THR A 146 -2.92 9.16 29.90
N PRO A 147 -2.99 9.78 31.08
CA PRO A 147 -4.25 9.92 31.81
C PRO A 147 -5.21 10.92 31.13
N HIS A 148 -4.67 11.95 30.46
CA HIS A 148 -5.45 12.88 29.66
C HIS A 148 -5.70 12.35 28.24
N ARG A 149 -6.73 12.91 27.60
CA ARG A 149 -7.14 12.58 26.23
C ARG A 149 -7.33 13.86 25.43
N ASN A 150 -7.02 13.80 24.15
CA ASN A 150 -7.22 14.90 23.22
C ASN A 150 -8.01 14.45 21.98
N PRO A 151 -8.71 15.38 21.31
CA PRO A 151 -9.34 15.12 20.02
C PRO A 151 -8.36 14.57 18.99
N ILE A 152 -8.78 13.66 18.12
CA ILE A 152 -7.97 13.16 16.98
C ILE A 152 -7.42 14.30 16.12
N SER A 153 -8.12 15.43 15.99
CA SER A 153 -7.58 16.62 15.31
C SER A 153 -6.25 17.13 15.90
N MET A 154 -6.08 17.08 17.23
CA MET A 154 -4.81 17.44 17.89
C MET A 154 -3.70 16.43 17.59
N HIS A 155 -4.03 15.15 17.49
CA HIS A 155 -3.12 14.09 17.06
C HIS A 155 -2.62 14.32 15.63
N VAL A 156 -3.50 14.75 14.73
CA VAL A 156 -3.13 15.11 13.35
C VAL A 156 -2.26 16.37 13.30
N ILE A 157 -2.54 17.39 14.13
CA ILE A 157 -1.66 18.57 14.24
C ILE A 157 -0.25 18.16 14.66
N LYS A 158 -0.13 17.27 15.67
CA LYS A 158 1.15 16.73 16.11
C LYS A 158 1.87 15.97 14.99
N LEU A 159 1.15 15.11 14.29
CA LEU A 159 1.65 14.35 13.14
C LEU A 159 2.24 15.30 12.07
N LEU A 160 1.50 16.32 11.68
CA LEU A 160 1.94 17.28 10.65
C LEU A 160 3.17 18.08 11.10
N ALA A 161 3.24 18.46 12.37
CA ALA A 161 4.41 19.12 12.94
C ALA A 161 5.64 18.19 12.92
N THR A 162 5.49 16.93 13.34
CA THR A 162 6.56 15.92 13.29
C THR A 162 7.06 15.69 11.86
N ILE A 163 6.15 15.60 10.88
CA ILE A 163 6.51 15.47 9.46
C ILE A 163 7.34 16.66 8.98
N ARG A 164 6.89 17.90 9.25
CA ARG A 164 7.60 19.12 8.84
C ARG A 164 9.01 19.19 9.45
N ALA A 165 9.17 18.77 10.70
CA ALA A 165 10.47 18.70 11.37
C ALA A 165 11.43 17.68 10.73
N ARG A 166 10.90 16.67 10.02
CA ARG A 166 11.65 15.61 9.35
C ARG A 166 11.93 15.89 7.88
N PHE A 167 11.67 17.08 7.37
CA PHE A 167 12.05 17.41 6.01
C PHE A 167 13.57 17.53 5.84
N ILE A 168 14.06 17.24 4.64
CA ILE A 168 15.40 17.64 4.23
C ILE A 168 15.44 19.18 4.27
N PRO A 169 16.42 19.80 4.97
CA PRO A 169 16.48 21.25 5.12
C PRO A 169 16.39 21.98 3.78
N GLY A 170 15.53 22.99 3.69
CA GLY A 170 15.30 23.75 2.47
C GLY A 170 14.36 23.11 1.44
N THR A 171 13.74 21.98 1.77
CA THR A 171 12.75 21.29 0.91
C THR A 171 11.50 20.90 1.71
N SER A 172 10.50 20.39 1.01
CA SER A 172 9.29 19.75 1.54
C SER A 172 9.33 18.23 1.40
N LEU A 173 10.53 17.63 1.34
CA LEU A 173 10.73 16.20 1.17
C LEU A 173 11.02 15.53 2.51
N ILE A 174 10.15 14.60 2.92
CA ILE A 174 10.33 13.84 4.17
C ILE A 174 11.51 12.87 4.06
N ARG A 175 12.38 12.90 5.08
CA ARG A 175 13.50 11.96 5.22
C ARG A 175 13.00 10.53 5.29
N TYR A 176 13.84 9.61 4.85
CA TYR A 176 13.54 8.19 4.78
C TYR A 176 13.27 7.59 6.15
N GLY A 177 14.02 8.02 7.18
CA GLY A 177 13.94 7.37 8.47
C GLY A 177 14.42 5.92 8.37
N GLU A 178 13.88 5.05 9.21
CA GLU A 178 14.31 3.65 9.33
C GLU A 178 13.81 2.75 8.19
N GLY A 179 13.12 3.30 7.17
CA GLY A 179 12.59 2.53 6.05
C GLY A 179 11.33 3.12 5.42
N ASP A 180 10.85 2.50 4.35
CA ASP A 180 9.49 2.67 3.83
C ASP A 180 8.71 1.34 3.87
N TRP A 181 7.70 1.19 3.01
CA TRP A 181 6.88 -0.02 2.92
C TRP A 181 7.68 -1.28 2.55
N ASN A 182 8.75 -1.16 1.74
CA ASN A 182 9.57 -2.31 1.44
C ASN A 182 10.54 -2.54 2.60
N ASP A 183 10.10 -3.35 3.56
CA ASP A 183 10.87 -3.61 4.77
C ASP A 183 12.25 -4.26 4.50
N SER A 184 12.55 -4.72 3.27
CA SER A 184 13.86 -5.24 2.90
C SER A 184 14.89 -4.17 2.53
N LEU A 185 14.43 -2.95 2.21
CA LEU A 185 15.24 -1.82 1.76
C LEU A 185 15.54 -0.81 2.88
N GLN A 186 15.54 -1.26 4.13
CA GLN A 186 16.04 -0.46 5.26
C GLN A 186 17.49 -0.02 4.99
N PRO A 187 17.90 1.20 5.39
CA PRO A 187 19.25 1.67 5.13
C PRO A 187 20.27 0.88 5.96
N ALA A 188 21.36 0.44 5.32
CA ALA A 188 22.49 -0.17 6.01
C ALA A 188 23.36 0.87 6.73
N ASP A 189 23.58 2.04 6.10
CA ASP A 189 24.28 3.17 6.71
C ASP A 189 23.29 4.09 7.47
N PRO A 190 23.49 4.34 8.78
CA PRO A 190 22.71 5.30 9.55
C PRO A 190 22.62 6.71 8.94
N ARG A 191 23.62 7.16 8.15
CA ARG A 191 23.56 8.47 7.47
C ARG A 191 22.43 8.56 6.45
N MET A 192 22.13 7.44 5.76
CA MET A 192 21.05 7.38 4.78
C MET A 192 19.69 7.56 5.45
N ARG A 193 19.51 7.16 6.71
CA ARG A 193 18.29 7.43 7.48
C ARG A 193 17.93 8.91 7.50
N ASP A 194 18.94 9.76 7.70
CA ASP A 194 18.76 11.18 7.99
C ASP A 194 18.81 12.06 6.73
N TRP A 195 19.35 11.55 5.62
CA TRP A 195 19.58 12.31 4.39
C TRP A 195 19.04 11.66 3.11
N MET A 196 18.53 10.44 3.17
CA MET A 196 17.83 9.82 2.04
C MET A 196 16.35 10.20 2.05
N VAL A 197 15.74 10.21 0.87
CA VAL A 197 14.31 10.40 0.65
C VAL A 197 13.79 9.23 -0.19
N SER A 198 12.70 8.59 0.24
CA SER A 198 11.94 7.66 -0.60
C SER A 198 10.92 8.44 -1.41
N SER A 199 11.01 8.35 -2.74
CA SER A 199 10.03 8.99 -3.63
C SER A 199 8.62 8.46 -3.39
N TRP A 200 8.49 7.19 -3.02
CA TRP A 200 7.20 6.59 -2.68
C TRP A 200 6.59 7.20 -1.40
N THR A 201 7.38 7.40 -0.35
CA THR A 201 6.91 8.02 0.90
C THR A 201 6.45 9.46 0.67
N VAL A 202 7.18 10.21 -0.16
CA VAL A 202 6.78 11.58 -0.55
C VAL A 202 5.46 11.56 -1.32
N ALA A 203 5.29 10.66 -2.30
CA ALA A 203 4.04 10.54 -3.05
C ALA A 203 2.85 10.13 -2.16
N LEU A 204 3.08 9.22 -1.20
CA LEU A 204 2.06 8.84 -0.22
C LEU A 204 1.64 10.02 0.66
N LEU A 205 2.60 10.80 1.16
CA LEU A 205 2.34 11.97 1.98
C LEU A 205 1.62 13.07 1.18
N PHE A 206 2.07 13.36 -0.04
CA PHE A 206 1.41 14.30 -0.94
C PHE A 206 -0.07 13.94 -1.14
N GLN A 207 -0.37 12.65 -1.35
CA GLN A 207 -1.75 12.18 -1.47
C GLN A 207 -2.56 12.52 -0.21
N GLN A 208 -2.04 12.20 0.98
CA GLN A 208 -2.79 12.40 2.22
C GLN A 208 -2.93 13.88 2.60
N LEU A 209 -1.95 14.73 2.29
CA LEU A 209 -2.05 16.18 2.53
C LEU A 209 -3.21 16.78 1.72
N ASN A 210 -3.35 16.42 0.45
CA ASN A 210 -4.46 16.91 -0.38
C ASN A 210 -5.82 16.36 0.09
N ARG A 211 -5.90 15.06 0.42
CA ARG A 211 -7.13 14.45 0.95
C ARG A 211 -7.55 15.09 2.27
N TYR A 212 -6.61 15.27 3.19
CA TYR A 212 -6.89 15.91 4.46
C TYR A 212 -7.22 17.39 4.31
N ALA A 213 -6.63 18.10 3.34
CA ALA A 213 -7.04 19.47 3.01
C ALA A 213 -8.52 19.54 2.62
N ALA A 214 -9.00 18.59 1.80
CA ALA A 214 -10.42 18.50 1.44
C ALA A 214 -11.31 18.19 2.65
N VAL A 215 -10.87 17.30 3.55
CA VAL A 215 -11.57 17.04 4.82
C VAL A 215 -11.65 18.30 5.69
N MET A 216 -10.57 19.07 5.80
CA MET A 216 -10.55 20.33 6.55
C MET A 216 -11.47 21.38 5.94
N ASP A 217 -11.52 21.49 4.61
CA ASP A 217 -12.46 22.40 3.96
C ASP A 217 -13.93 22.00 4.21
N GLN A 218 -14.24 20.70 4.14
CA GLN A 218 -15.55 20.17 4.50
C GLN A 218 -15.93 20.44 5.97
N ALA A 219 -14.94 20.45 6.86
CA ALA A 219 -15.10 20.82 8.27
C ALA A 219 -15.16 22.34 8.53
N GLY A 220 -15.16 23.17 7.49
CA GLY A 220 -15.18 24.63 7.59
C GLY A 220 -13.83 25.25 8.03
N GLN A 221 -12.75 24.49 8.00
CA GLN A 221 -11.39 24.90 8.38
C GLN A 221 -10.57 25.31 7.15
N SER A 222 -11.10 26.20 6.31
CA SER A 222 -10.50 26.56 5.01
C SER A 222 -9.09 27.16 5.11
N GLY A 223 -8.75 27.79 6.25
CA GLY A 223 -7.38 28.26 6.51
C GLY A 223 -6.37 27.10 6.55
N THR A 224 -6.65 26.09 7.38
CA THR A 224 -5.85 24.85 7.47
C THR A 224 -5.81 24.12 6.14
N ALA A 225 -6.94 24.04 5.42
CA ALA A 225 -7.00 23.44 4.09
C ALA A 225 -6.05 24.13 3.10
N ALA A 226 -6.02 25.48 3.09
CA ALA A 226 -5.13 26.25 2.24
C ALA A 226 -3.64 26.02 2.57
N GLU A 227 -3.28 25.95 3.85
CA GLU A 227 -1.90 25.65 4.27
C GLU A 227 -1.44 24.25 3.82
N LEU A 228 -2.31 23.24 3.97
CA LEU A 228 -2.03 21.88 3.52
C LEU A 228 -1.87 21.81 1.99
N ALA A 229 -2.73 22.50 1.25
CA ALA A 229 -2.65 22.59 -0.20
C ALA A 229 -1.37 23.29 -0.67
N LEU A 230 -0.93 24.36 0.02
CA LEU A 230 0.35 25.02 -0.25
C LEU A 230 1.54 24.10 0.01
N LEU A 231 1.53 23.35 1.11
CA LEU A 231 2.56 22.37 1.42
C LEU A 231 2.62 21.26 0.35
N ALA A 232 1.46 20.74 -0.07
CA ALA A 232 1.39 19.73 -1.12
C ALA A 232 1.94 20.26 -2.46
N ARG A 233 1.68 21.51 -2.82
CA ARG A 233 2.27 22.15 -4.02
C ARG A 233 3.78 22.29 -3.92
N ALA A 234 4.30 22.73 -2.77
CA ALA A 234 5.75 22.81 -2.54
C ALA A 234 6.41 21.43 -2.64
N MET A 235 5.79 20.41 -2.04
CA MET A 235 6.23 19.02 -2.13
C MET A 235 6.24 18.50 -3.57
N ARG A 236 5.22 18.80 -4.38
CA ARG A 236 5.21 18.45 -5.80
C ARG A 236 6.34 19.13 -6.57
N SER A 237 6.61 20.40 -6.28
CA SER A 237 7.74 21.13 -6.88
C SER A 237 9.07 20.46 -6.54
N ASP A 238 9.31 20.16 -5.27
CA ASP A 238 10.55 19.51 -4.82
C ASP A 238 10.68 18.07 -5.33
N PHE A 239 9.57 17.32 -5.42
CA PHE A 239 9.54 15.99 -6.01
C PHE A 239 9.99 16.03 -7.47
N ASN A 240 9.42 16.93 -8.27
CA ASN A 240 9.81 17.08 -9.68
C ASN A 240 11.26 17.56 -9.83
N ARG A 241 11.72 18.45 -8.96
CA ARG A 241 13.07 19.02 -9.02
C ARG A 241 14.15 18.02 -8.64
N HIS A 242 13.91 17.21 -7.61
CA HIS A 242 14.96 16.40 -6.98
C HIS A 242 14.84 14.91 -7.25
N LEU A 243 13.62 14.41 -7.52
CA LEU A 243 13.33 12.97 -7.59
C LEU A 243 12.99 12.48 -8.99
N ILE A 244 12.71 13.38 -9.93
CA ILE A 244 12.57 13.07 -11.36
C ILE A 244 13.79 13.60 -12.10
N ARG A 245 14.46 12.74 -12.87
CA ARG A 245 15.55 13.12 -13.77
C ARG A 245 15.42 12.33 -15.07
N ASP A 246 15.73 12.97 -16.20
CA ASP A 246 15.73 12.33 -17.52
C ASP A 246 14.43 11.55 -17.82
N GLY A 247 13.28 12.08 -17.36
CA GLY A 247 11.96 11.51 -17.58
C GLY A 247 11.56 10.35 -16.66
N SER A 248 12.42 9.91 -15.73
CA SER A 248 12.11 8.84 -14.77
C SER A 248 12.15 9.34 -13.34
N VAL A 249 11.19 8.89 -12.53
CA VAL A 249 11.28 9.00 -11.07
C VAL A 249 12.32 8.01 -10.54
N ALA A 250 13.13 8.42 -9.57
CA ALA A 250 14.03 7.56 -8.83
C ALA A 250 13.29 6.80 -7.71
N GLY A 251 13.79 5.64 -7.30
CA GLY A 251 13.33 4.99 -6.06
C GLY A 251 13.66 5.84 -4.84
N TYR A 252 14.93 6.26 -4.75
CA TYR A 252 15.44 7.07 -3.64
C TYR A 252 16.36 8.19 -4.11
N ALA A 253 16.49 9.22 -3.30
CA ALA A 253 17.48 10.27 -3.47
C ALA A 253 18.27 10.47 -2.17
N LEU A 254 19.60 10.38 -2.22
CA LEU A 254 20.50 10.66 -1.12
C LEU A 254 21.03 12.08 -1.25
N PHE A 255 20.69 12.94 -0.29
CA PHE A 255 21.11 14.34 -0.24
C PHE A 255 22.47 14.46 0.44
N ASP A 256 23.28 15.41 -0.04
CA ASP A 256 24.50 15.83 0.62
C ASP A 256 24.17 16.91 1.67
N PRO A 257 24.58 16.74 2.95
CA PRO A 257 24.42 17.77 3.97
C PRO A 257 25.01 19.13 3.61
N ASP A 258 26.09 19.14 2.82
CA ASP A 258 26.79 20.36 2.38
C ASP A 258 26.13 20.99 1.14
N GLY A 259 25.06 20.37 0.63
CA GLY A 259 24.29 20.82 -0.52
C GLY A 259 24.82 20.27 -1.85
N GLY A 260 23.99 20.34 -2.89
CA GLY A 260 24.31 19.82 -4.21
C GLY A 260 23.14 19.08 -4.85
N THR A 261 23.43 18.42 -5.98
CA THR A 261 22.44 17.56 -6.64
C THR A 261 22.45 16.20 -5.96
N PRO A 262 21.30 15.67 -5.50
CA PRO A 262 21.27 14.40 -4.81
C PRO A 262 21.66 13.23 -5.73
N GLU A 263 22.28 12.21 -5.13
CA GLU A 263 22.54 10.91 -5.75
C GLU A 263 21.22 10.14 -5.85
N LEU A 264 20.87 9.66 -7.05
CA LEU A 264 19.63 8.92 -7.28
C LEU A 264 19.90 7.42 -7.27
N LEU A 265 19.11 6.67 -6.49
CA LEU A 265 19.14 5.21 -6.42
C LEU A 265 17.88 4.62 -7.05
N LEU A 266 18.00 3.41 -7.60
CA LEU A 266 16.94 2.74 -8.38
C LEU A 266 16.45 3.70 -9.49
N HIS A 267 17.41 4.23 -10.23
CA HIS A 267 17.25 5.20 -11.30
C HIS A 267 18.24 4.83 -12.42
N PRO A 268 18.00 5.14 -13.71
CA PRO A 268 18.96 4.80 -14.77
C PRO A 268 20.39 5.33 -14.59
N SER A 269 20.57 6.37 -13.76
CA SER A 269 21.89 6.92 -13.39
C SER A 269 22.55 6.25 -12.17
N ASP A 270 21.89 5.28 -11.52
CA ASP A 270 22.38 4.64 -10.31
C ASP A 270 23.52 3.66 -10.64
N THR A 271 24.74 4.09 -10.33
CA THR A 271 25.94 3.25 -10.43
C THR A 271 26.28 2.51 -9.13
N ARG A 272 25.61 2.82 -8.02
CA ARG A 272 25.88 2.21 -6.71
C ARG A 272 25.23 0.84 -6.60
N THR A 273 23.96 0.73 -6.96
CA THR A 273 23.21 -0.54 -6.91
C THR A 273 23.09 -1.20 -8.28
N GLY A 274 23.18 -0.42 -9.36
CA GLY A 274 22.93 -0.88 -10.72
C GLY A 274 21.45 -1.14 -11.07
N LEU A 275 20.54 -0.88 -10.12
CA LEU A 275 19.09 -0.95 -10.31
C LEU A 275 18.59 0.32 -10.99
N ARG A 276 17.63 0.21 -11.90
CA ARG A 276 17.21 1.32 -12.76
C ARG A 276 15.81 1.83 -12.48
N HIS A 277 14.91 0.96 -12.02
CA HIS A 277 13.50 1.31 -11.88
C HIS A 277 12.92 0.73 -10.59
N SER A 278 11.99 1.50 -9.99
CA SER A 278 11.23 1.09 -8.81
C SER A 278 9.74 1.27 -9.07
N LEU A 279 8.95 0.22 -8.85
CA LEU A 279 7.50 0.19 -9.08
C LEU A 279 6.74 1.14 -8.14
N LEU A 280 7.16 1.16 -6.87
CA LEU A 280 6.45 1.83 -5.79
C LEU A 280 6.23 3.33 -6.07
N PRO A 281 7.27 4.15 -6.32
CA PRO A 281 7.05 5.57 -6.58
C PRO A 281 6.23 5.83 -7.83
N MET A 282 6.30 4.98 -8.86
CA MET A 282 5.54 5.13 -10.10
C MET A 282 4.04 4.96 -9.82
N THR A 283 3.67 3.81 -9.25
CA THR A 283 2.27 3.48 -8.93
C THR A 283 1.66 4.46 -7.93
N ARG A 284 2.37 4.79 -6.85
CA ARG A 284 1.86 5.76 -5.85
C ARG A 284 1.69 7.15 -6.44
N SER A 285 2.58 7.61 -7.32
CA SER A 285 2.47 8.94 -7.95
C SER A 285 1.30 9.04 -8.93
N MET A 286 0.96 7.94 -9.61
CA MET A 286 -0.25 7.83 -10.43
C MET A 286 -1.51 7.88 -9.55
N ILE A 287 -1.59 7.02 -8.52
CA ILE A 287 -2.72 6.97 -7.58
C ILE A 287 -2.94 8.32 -6.88
N ALA A 288 -1.85 9.01 -6.54
CA ALA A 288 -1.90 10.28 -5.82
C ALA A 288 -2.26 11.48 -6.71
N GLY A 289 -2.27 11.33 -8.03
CA GLY A 289 -2.35 12.48 -8.96
C GLY A 289 -1.15 13.43 -8.83
N LEU A 290 0.02 12.91 -8.42
CA LEU A 290 1.23 13.71 -8.27
C LEU A 290 1.89 13.97 -9.63
N PHE A 291 1.87 12.95 -10.49
CA PHE A 291 2.33 13.07 -11.87
C PHE A 291 1.41 13.97 -12.70
N THR A 292 1.99 14.62 -13.71
CA THR A 292 1.21 15.11 -14.85
C THR A 292 0.70 13.93 -15.68
N GLU A 293 -0.24 14.18 -16.58
CA GLU A 293 -0.75 13.14 -17.50
C GLU A 293 0.38 12.52 -18.34
N ASP A 294 1.27 13.34 -18.92
CA ASP A 294 2.43 12.87 -19.67
C ASP A 294 3.38 12.02 -18.82
N GLN A 295 3.64 12.44 -17.57
CA GLN A 295 4.46 11.65 -16.64
C GLN A 295 3.79 10.31 -16.32
N ALA A 296 2.48 10.30 -16.07
CA ALA A 296 1.75 9.08 -15.78
C ALA A 296 1.77 8.12 -16.97
N SER A 297 1.55 8.61 -18.20
CA SER A 297 1.63 7.83 -19.43
C SER A 297 3.03 7.25 -19.66
N ALA A 298 4.07 8.07 -19.53
CA ALA A 298 5.45 7.62 -19.71
C ALA A 298 5.87 6.56 -18.68
N HIS A 299 5.48 6.73 -17.41
CA HIS A 299 5.79 5.75 -16.37
C HIS A 299 4.92 4.48 -16.49
N HIS A 300 3.72 4.57 -17.03
CA HIS A 300 2.91 3.39 -17.34
C HIS A 300 3.62 2.51 -18.38
N GLU A 301 4.11 3.12 -19.46
CA GLU A 301 4.89 2.43 -20.49
C GLU A 301 6.20 1.84 -19.94
N LEU A 302 6.85 2.56 -19.01
CA LEU A 302 8.04 2.07 -18.32
C LEU A 302 7.74 0.84 -17.46
N ILE A 303 6.64 0.83 -16.71
CA ILE A 303 6.20 -0.35 -15.95
C ILE A 303 5.98 -1.52 -16.92
N ARG A 304 5.23 -1.28 -18.01
CA ARG A 304 4.90 -2.32 -18.99
C ARG A 304 6.12 -2.96 -19.63
N THR A 305 7.15 -2.18 -19.91
CA THR A 305 8.36 -2.64 -20.61
C THR A 305 9.44 -3.19 -19.67
N ALA A 306 9.65 -2.55 -18.51
CA ALA A 306 10.74 -2.91 -17.62
C ALA A 306 10.31 -3.80 -16.44
N LEU A 307 9.08 -3.64 -15.93
CA LEU A 307 8.64 -4.21 -14.65
C LEU A 307 7.52 -5.24 -14.75
N LEU A 308 6.79 -5.32 -15.86
CA LEU A 308 5.71 -6.29 -16.06
C LEU A 308 6.27 -7.62 -16.61
N PHE A 309 5.97 -8.70 -15.90
CA PHE A 309 6.34 -10.09 -16.23
C PHE A 309 5.07 -10.96 -16.34
N PRO A 310 5.15 -12.21 -16.83
CA PRO A 310 3.98 -13.05 -17.04
C PRO A 310 3.06 -13.24 -15.83
N ASP A 311 3.62 -13.20 -14.62
CA ASP A 311 2.87 -13.32 -13.36
C ASP A 311 2.53 -12.00 -12.69
N GLY A 312 2.91 -10.87 -13.29
CA GLY A 312 2.61 -9.53 -12.82
C GLY A 312 3.83 -8.63 -12.67
N VAL A 313 3.59 -7.44 -12.10
CA VAL A 313 4.64 -6.43 -11.92
C VAL A 313 5.63 -6.76 -10.80
N ARG A 314 6.90 -6.44 -11.04
CA ARG A 314 8.03 -6.57 -10.11
C ARG A 314 8.34 -5.25 -9.43
N LEU A 315 8.78 -5.29 -8.18
CA LEU A 315 9.17 -4.14 -7.37
C LEU A 315 10.33 -3.35 -7.99
N MET A 316 11.25 -4.04 -8.68
CA MET A 316 12.45 -3.49 -9.31
C MET A 316 12.72 -4.19 -10.64
N ASP A 317 13.56 -3.59 -11.51
CA ASP A 317 13.86 -4.12 -12.85
C ASP A 317 14.69 -5.41 -12.84
N ARG A 318 15.42 -5.67 -11.76
CA ARG A 318 16.24 -6.87 -11.55
C ARG A 318 16.48 -7.13 -10.05
N PRO A 319 16.94 -8.33 -9.67
CA PRO A 319 17.30 -8.64 -8.28
C PRO A 319 18.40 -7.72 -7.75
N VAL A 320 18.32 -7.37 -6.47
CA VAL A 320 19.46 -6.74 -5.76
C VAL A 320 20.65 -7.70 -5.81
N ALA A 321 21.86 -7.18 -6.02
CA ALA A 321 23.06 -8.02 -6.03
C ALA A 321 23.25 -8.69 -4.65
N TYR A 322 23.67 -9.96 -4.66
CA TYR A 322 23.93 -10.73 -3.45
C TYR A 322 25.39 -11.13 -3.41
N HIS A 323 26.07 -10.78 -2.31
CA HIS A 323 27.51 -11.03 -2.12
C HIS A 323 27.79 -11.93 -0.92
N GLY A 324 26.92 -12.92 -0.68
CA GLY A 324 27.07 -13.86 0.41
C GLY A 324 26.54 -13.37 1.77
N GLY A 325 25.75 -12.29 1.80
CA GLY A 325 25.09 -11.80 3.00
C GLY A 325 25.50 -10.42 3.56
N PRO A 326 26.67 -9.83 3.24
CA PRO A 326 27.02 -8.49 3.72
C PRO A 326 26.06 -7.42 3.22
N GLU A 327 25.71 -6.49 4.12
CA GLU A 327 24.80 -5.36 3.86
C GLU A 327 25.63 -4.09 3.63
N THR A 328 25.44 -3.44 2.49
CA THR A 328 26.21 -2.25 2.08
C THR A 328 25.34 -1.03 1.83
N VAL A 329 24.23 -1.16 1.10
CA VAL A 329 23.28 -0.08 0.84
C VAL A 329 21.99 -0.35 1.60
N PHE A 330 21.46 -1.55 1.42
CA PHE A 330 20.22 -2.01 2.03
C PHE A 330 20.47 -3.24 2.92
N ARG A 331 19.60 -3.44 3.90
CA ARG A 331 19.72 -4.56 4.84
C ARG A 331 19.27 -5.89 4.22
N ARG A 332 18.03 -6.32 4.51
CA ARG A 332 17.57 -7.68 4.17
C ARG A 332 17.57 -7.99 2.67
N ALA A 333 17.49 -6.98 1.80
CA ALA A 333 17.60 -7.19 0.36
C ALA A 333 18.99 -7.72 -0.07
N GLU A 334 20.05 -7.37 0.66
CA GLU A 334 21.43 -7.82 0.41
C GLU A 334 21.82 -9.02 1.29
N SER A 335 21.15 -9.24 2.43
CA SER A 335 21.48 -10.35 3.34
C SER A 335 20.67 -11.64 3.15
N ALA A 336 19.47 -11.56 2.58
CA ALA A 336 18.61 -12.74 2.38
C ALA A 336 19.11 -13.67 1.27
N ALA A 337 19.49 -14.91 1.63
CA ALA A 337 19.89 -15.94 0.68
C ALA A 337 18.71 -16.53 -0.12
N PHE A 338 17.51 -16.58 0.49
CA PHE A 338 16.31 -17.10 -0.16
C PHE A 338 15.74 -16.10 -1.16
N PHE A 339 15.48 -16.53 -2.40
CA PHE A 339 14.89 -15.71 -3.45
C PHE A 339 13.36 -15.84 -3.48
N GLY A 340 12.71 -15.18 -2.53
CA GLY A 340 11.25 -15.11 -2.45
C GLY A 340 10.81 -13.94 -1.59
N ARG A 341 9.53 -13.86 -1.26
CA ARG A 341 8.94 -12.69 -0.58
C ARG A 341 9.25 -11.39 -1.33
N GLU A 342 9.60 -10.30 -0.63
CA GLU A 342 9.96 -9.02 -1.26
C GLU A 342 11.25 -9.12 -2.11
N ILE A 343 12.12 -10.09 -1.81
CA ILE A 343 13.41 -10.31 -2.48
C ILE A 343 13.20 -10.91 -3.88
N GLY A 344 12.18 -11.75 -4.03
CA GLY A 344 11.72 -12.28 -5.32
C GLY A 344 11.06 -11.23 -6.22
N LEU A 345 10.85 -10.01 -5.73
CA LEU A 345 10.35 -8.82 -6.41
C LEU A 345 8.87 -8.85 -6.83
N MET A 346 8.18 -9.98 -6.94
CA MET A 346 6.73 -10.01 -7.13
C MET A 346 6.06 -10.17 -5.78
N TYR A 347 5.76 -9.06 -5.12
CA TYR A 347 4.97 -9.06 -3.89
C TYR A 347 3.54 -8.65 -4.21
N VAL A 348 2.59 -9.56 -3.99
CA VAL A 348 1.20 -9.43 -4.45
C VAL A 348 0.52 -8.16 -3.92
N HIS A 349 0.90 -7.70 -2.72
CA HIS A 349 0.40 -6.41 -2.20
C HIS A 349 0.76 -5.24 -3.13
N ALA A 350 2.02 -5.14 -3.59
CA ALA A 350 2.43 -4.07 -4.49
C ALA A 350 1.80 -4.25 -5.88
N HIS A 351 1.60 -5.50 -6.31
CA HIS A 351 0.86 -5.82 -7.53
C HIS A 351 -0.60 -5.33 -7.49
N LEU A 352 -1.29 -5.51 -6.36
CA LEU A 352 -2.64 -4.99 -6.17
C LEU A 352 -2.69 -3.45 -6.21
N ARG A 353 -1.65 -2.78 -5.70
CA ARG A 353 -1.51 -1.31 -5.85
C ARG A 353 -1.18 -0.89 -7.29
N TYR A 354 -0.52 -1.74 -8.08
CA TYR A 354 -0.43 -1.51 -9.53
C TYR A 354 -1.81 -1.57 -10.19
N GLY A 355 -2.65 -2.55 -9.83
CA GLY A 355 -4.05 -2.57 -10.26
C GLY A 355 -4.80 -1.27 -9.90
N GLU A 356 -4.61 -0.76 -8.67
CA GLU A 356 -5.18 0.53 -8.25
C GLU A 356 -4.68 1.71 -9.12
N ALA A 357 -3.40 1.70 -9.51
CA ALA A 357 -2.86 2.68 -10.45
C ALA A 357 -3.49 2.55 -11.85
N MET A 358 -3.71 1.32 -12.36
CA MET A 358 -4.40 1.10 -13.63
C MET A 358 -5.83 1.63 -13.60
N ALA A 359 -6.52 1.43 -12.48
CA ALA A 359 -7.84 2.03 -12.27
C ALA A 359 -7.80 3.56 -12.31
N ALA A 360 -6.79 4.19 -11.70
CA ALA A 360 -6.61 5.64 -11.73
C ALA A 360 -6.33 6.17 -13.15
N LEU A 361 -5.74 5.36 -14.04
CA LEU A 361 -5.50 5.67 -15.45
C LEU A 361 -6.68 5.30 -16.36
N GLY A 362 -7.72 4.65 -15.84
CA GLY A 362 -8.84 4.16 -16.65
C GLY A 362 -8.53 2.94 -17.51
N ASP A 363 -7.45 2.20 -17.22
CA ASP A 363 -7.07 0.99 -17.95
C ASP A 363 -7.80 -0.24 -17.39
N ALA A 364 -8.99 -0.50 -17.92
CA ALA A 364 -9.86 -1.58 -17.47
C ALA A 364 -9.27 -2.98 -17.72
N GLU A 365 -8.54 -3.16 -18.83
CA GLU A 365 -7.93 -4.44 -19.19
C GLU A 365 -6.78 -4.76 -18.24
N ALA A 366 -5.86 -3.82 -18.04
CA ALA A 366 -4.72 -4.02 -17.13
C ALA A 366 -5.19 -4.19 -15.67
N LEU A 367 -6.22 -3.46 -15.24
CA LEU A 367 -6.84 -3.64 -13.93
C LEU A 367 -7.40 -5.07 -13.77
N TRP A 368 -8.20 -5.55 -14.73
CA TRP A 368 -8.81 -6.87 -14.62
C TRP A 368 -7.76 -7.98 -14.68
N GLN A 369 -6.75 -7.86 -15.55
CA GLN A 369 -5.62 -8.78 -15.62
C GLN A 369 -4.83 -8.82 -14.30
N ALA A 370 -4.59 -7.67 -13.67
CA ALA A 370 -3.91 -7.62 -12.37
C ALA A 370 -4.71 -8.36 -11.28
N VAL A 371 -6.05 -8.31 -11.32
CA VAL A 371 -6.90 -9.10 -10.43
C VAL A 371 -6.80 -10.59 -10.74
N GLN A 372 -6.90 -10.99 -12.01
CA GLN A 372 -6.87 -12.41 -12.40
C GLN A 372 -5.52 -13.08 -12.13
N GLY A 373 -4.41 -12.37 -12.38
CA GLY A 373 -3.05 -12.90 -12.23
C GLY A 373 -2.69 -13.29 -10.79
N VAL A 374 -3.44 -12.79 -9.79
CA VAL A 374 -3.23 -13.13 -8.38
C VAL A 374 -4.42 -13.82 -7.72
N ASN A 375 -5.38 -14.31 -8.52
CA ASN A 375 -6.49 -15.11 -8.03
C ASN A 375 -6.04 -16.56 -7.75
N PRO A 376 -5.95 -17.03 -6.49
CA PRO A 376 -5.49 -18.40 -6.20
C PRO A 376 -6.38 -19.50 -6.79
N VAL A 377 -7.64 -19.22 -7.15
CA VAL A 377 -8.55 -20.20 -7.77
C VAL A 377 -8.10 -20.52 -9.20
N THR A 378 -7.70 -19.51 -9.96
CA THR A 378 -7.46 -19.56 -11.41
C THR A 378 -6.02 -19.21 -11.82
N VAL A 379 -5.12 -18.87 -10.89
CA VAL A 379 -3.76 -18.42 -11.24
C VAL A 379 -2.99 -19.40 -12.13
N ALA A 380 -3.17 -20.71 -11.94
CA ALA A 380 -2.52 -21.73 -12.78
C ALA A 380 -3.10 -21.79 -14.21
N ASP A 381 -4.31 -21.28 -14.41
CA ASP A 381 -4.94 -21.16 -15.74
C ASP A 381 -4.53 -19.83 -16.41
N GLN A 382 -4.30 -18.77 -15.61
CA GLN A 382 -3.95 -17.42 -16.08
C GLN A 382 -2.45 -17.24 -16.32
N VAL A 383 -1.62 -17.93 -15.54
CA VAL A 383 -0.15 -17.82 -15.56
C VAL A 383 0.42 -19.21 -15.82
N PRO A 384 0.81 -19.54 -17.08
CA PRO A 384 1.25 -20.89 -17.44
C PRO A 384 2.44 -21.43 -16.63
N ALA A 385 3.31 -20.53 -16.16
CA ALA A 385 4.47 -20.87 -15.34
C ALA A 385 4.14 -21.04 -13.84
N ALA A 386 2.92 -20.72 -13.40
CA ALA A 386 2.52 -20.85 -12.01
C ALA A 386 2.37 -22.32 -11.60
N THR A 387 3.06 -22.69 -10.53
CA THR A 387 2.91 -24.03 -9.95
C THR A 387 1.62 -24.16 -9.15
N PRO A 388 1.10 -25.40 -8.97
CA PRO A 388 -0.07 -25.64 -8.14
C PRO A 388 0.11 -25.10 -6.72
N ARG A 389 -0.89 -24.37 -6.23
CA ARG A 389 -0.93 -23.79 -4.88
C ARG A 389 -2.32 -23.91 -4.26
N GLN A 390 -2.41 -23.63 -2.97
CA GLN A 390 -3.67 -23.66 -2.22
C GLN A 390 -4.66 -22.63 -2.80
N ARG A 391 -5.81 -23.09 -3.29
CA ARG A 391 -6.76 -22.26 -4.05
C ARG A 391 -7.70 -21.39 -3.20
N ASN A 392 -7.69 -21.58 -1.89
CA ASN A 392 -8.57 -20.90 -0.94
C ASN A 392 -7.80 -20.06 0.09
N ALA A 393 -6.55 -19.72 -0.20
CA ALA A 393 -5.72 -18.85 0.62
C ALA A 393 -5.02 -17.82 -0.26
N TYR A 394 -4.99 -16.58 0.22
CA TYR A 394 -4.13 -15.55 -0.35
C TYR A 394 -2.66 -15.98 -0.24
N PHE A 395 -1.87 -15.71 -1.28
CA PHE A 395 -0.42 -15.88 -1.30
C PHE A 395 0.26 -14.50 -1.41
N SER A 396 1.31 -14.26 -0.63
CA SER A 396 1.91 -12.93 -0.48
C SER A 396 2.87 -12.54 -1.59
N SER A 397 3.44 -13.51 -2.29
CA SER A 397 4.38 -13.31 -3.38
C SER A 397 4.28 -14.40 -4.44
N SER A 398 4.77 -14.09 -5.63
CA SER A 398 5.04 -15.07 -6.67
C SER A 398 6.56 -15.29 -6.73
N ASP A 399 6.99 -16.37 -6.08
CA ASP A 399 8.40 -16.67 -5.84
C ASP A 399 8.96 -17.48 -7.02
N ALA A 400 9.93 -16.93 -7.73
CA ALA A 400 10.53 -17.60 -8.88
C ALA A 400 11.46 -18.73 -8.42
N GLY A 401 11.33 -19.91 -9.03
CA GLY A 401 12.04 -21.14 -8.70
C GLY A 401 13.52 -21.16 -9.08
N PHE A 402 14.26 -20.07 -8.85
CA PHE A 402 15.72 -20.06 -8.91
C PHE A 402 16.31 -20.74 -7.67
N ALA A 403 17.37 -21.52 -7.86
CA ALA A 403 18.02 -22.24 -6.77
C ALA A 403 18.73 -21.30 -5.76
N ASP A 404 19.24 -20.16 -6.25
CA ASP A 404 19.92 -19.17 -5.44
C ASP A 404 19.90 -17.77 -6.09
N ARG A 405 20.39 -16.77 -5.35
CA ARG A 405 20.46 -15.36 -5.77
C ARG A 405 21.40 -15.12 -6.94
N TYR A 406 22.46 -15.92 -7.09
CA TYR A 406 23.44 -15.75 -8.16
C TYR A 406 22.83 -16.15 -9.50
N LEU A 407 22.14 -17.30 -9.52
CA LEU A 407 21.40 -17.76 -10.69
C LEU A 407 20.26 -16.81 -11.04
N ALA A 408 19.51 -16.34 -10.04
CA ALA A 408 18.45 -15.35 -10.26
C ALA A 408 18.98 -14.05 -10.91
N GLY A 409 20.17 -13.59 -10.51
CA GLY A 409 20.81 -12.42 -11.12
C GLY A 409 21.36 -12.69 -12.52
N ALA A 410 22.02 -13.83 -12.73
CA ALA A 410 22.65 -14.18 -14.01
C ALA A 410 21.64 -14.52 -15.11
N GLU A 411 20.51 -15.13 -14.75
CA GLU A 411 19.51 -15.62 -15.69
C GLU A 411 18.15 -14.90 -15.57
N TRP A 412 18.16 -13.65 -15.08
CA TRP A 412 16.94 -12.87 -14.83
C TRP A 412 16.03 -12.76 -16.06
N GLU A 413 16.58 -12.71 -17.28
CA GLU A 413 15.80 -12.63 -18.52
C GLU A 413 14.88 -13.84 -18.75
N ARG A 414 15.17 -15.01 -18.16
CA ARG A 414 14.29 -16.19 -18.18
C ARG A 414 12.94 -15.94 -17.50
N MET A 415 12.84 -14.90 -16.68
CA MET A 415 11.55 -14.49 -16.12
C MET A 415 10.61 -13.95 -17.21
N ARG A 416 11.14 -13.29 -18.25
CA ARG A 416 10.32 -12.69 -19.33
C ARG A 416 9.77 -13.74 -20.28
N ASP A 417 10.52 -14.80 -20.54
CA ASP A 417 10.10 -15.88 -21.46
C ASP A 417 9.19 -16.93 -20.80
N GLY A 418 8.99 -16.86 -19.47
CA GLY A 418 8.12 -17.76 -18.72
C GLY A 418 8.70 -19.16 -18.49
N SER A 419 10.01 -19.36 -18.68
CA SER A 419 10.68 -20.65 -18.51
C SER A 419 11.05 -20.99 -17.05
N VAL A 420 10.74 -20.10 -16.10
CA VAL A 420 10.98 -20.29 -14.67
C VAL A 420 9.66 -20.57 -13.97
N ALA A 421 9.60 -21.68 -13.22
CA ALA A 421 8.43 -22.00 -12.41
C ALA A 421 8.20 -20.93 -11.33
N LEU A 422 6.93 -20.63 -11.05
CA LEU A 422 6.54 -19.56 -10.14
C LEU A 422 5.69 -20.14 -9.01
N ASP A 423 6.24 -20.16 -7.80
CA ASP A 423 5.60 -20.69 -6.60
C ASP A 423 4.80 -19.63 -5.86
N GLY A 424 3.80 -20.05 -5.09
CA GLY A 424 3.08 -19.16 -4.19
C GLY A 424 3.83 -19.00 -2.87
N GLY A 425 4.08 -17.75 -2.46
CA GLY A 425 4.72 -17.42 -1.20
C GLY A 425 3.82 -17.63 0.03
N TRP A 426 4.12 -16.91 1.10
CA TRP A 426 3.44 -17.05 2.40
C TRP A 426 1.94 -16.77 2.34
N ARG A 427 1.18 -17.41 3.23
CA ARG A 427 -0.28 -17.50 3.11
C ARG A 427 -1.04 -16.85 4.24
N ILE A 428 -2.26 -16.40 3.90
CA ILE A 428 -3.30 -15.84 4.79
C ILE A 428 -2.96 -14.47 5.37
N TYR A 429 -1.85 -14.35 6.10
CA TYR A 429 -1.53 -13.14 6.86
C TYR A 429 -0.93 -12.06 5.97
N SER A 430 -1.75 -11.10 5.57
CA SER A 430 -1.34 -9.93 4.81
C SER A 430 -2.45 -8.89 4.82
N SER A 431 -2.11 -7.64 4.50
CA SER A 431 -3.11 -6.65 4.07
C SER A 431 -3.74 -7.01 2.71
N GLY A 432 -3.04 -7.81 1.90
CA GLY A 432 -3.42 -8.15 0.52
C GLY A 432 -4.87 -8.62 0.32
N PRO A 433 -5.44 -9.52 1.12
CA PRO A 433 -6.86 -9.91 0.99
C PRO A 433 -7.84 -8.73 1.03
N GLY A 434 -7.61 -7.77 1.93
CA GLY A 434 -8.46 -6.58 2.03
C GLY A 434 -8.27 -5.62 0.87
N LEU A 435 -7.02 -5.45 0.41
CA LEU A 435 -6.70 -4.66 -0.78
C LEU A 435 -7.31 -5.27 -2.04
N TYR A 436 -7.28 -6.59 -2.17
CA TYR A 436 -7.89 -7.33 -3.27
C TYR A 436 -9.39 -7.03 -3.31
N VAL A 437 -10.09 -7.20 -2.17
CA VAL A 437 -11.52 -6.92 -2.09
C VAL A 437 -11.83 -5.47 -2.48
N ARG A 438 -11.08 -4.49 -1.95
CA ARG A 438 -11.27 -3.09 -2.34
C ARG A 438 -10.98 -2.86 -3.83
N LEU A 439 -9.93 -3.47 -4.38
CA LEU A 439 -9.58 -3.37 -5.81
C LEU A 439 -10.74 -3.83 -6.69
N VAL A 440 -11.34 -4.97 -6.39
CA VAL A 440 -12.47 -5.47 -7.16
C VAL A 440 -13.72 -4.62 -6.93
N LEU A 441 -14.13 -4.39 -5.69
CA LEU A 441 -15.42 -3.73 -5.42
C LEU A 441 -15.41 -2.25 -5.78
N ALA A 442 -14.40 -1.50 -5.32
CA ALA A 442 -14.39 -0.04 -5.46
C ALA A 442 -13.82 0.43 -6.80
N PHE A 443 -12.86 -0.29 -7.38
CA PHE A 443 -12.16 0.16 -8.58
C PHE A 443 -12.63 -0.56 -9.85
N ALA A 444 -12.75 -1.89 -9.86
CA ALA A 444 -13.21 -2.62 -11.05
C ALA A 444 -14.74 -2.56 -11.20
N LEU A 445 -15.49 -2.94 -10.16
CA LEU A 445 -16.96 -2.88 -10.16
C LEU A 445 -17.48 -1.46 -9.93
N GLY A 446 -16.62 -0.54 -9.46
CA GLY A 446 -16.93 0.88 -9.34
C GLY A 446 -17.88 1.22 -8.19
N LEU A 447 -18.10 0.32 -7.23
CA LEU A 447 -18.96 0.55 -6.07
C LEU A 447 -18.20 1.41 -5.06
N THR A 448 -18.47 2.71 -5.07
CA THR A 448 -17.81 3.68 -4.20
C THR A 448 -18.81 4.35 -3.28
N ARG A 449 -18.31 4.92 -2.18
CA ARG A 449 -19.10 5.75 -1.30
C ARG A 449 -18.36 7.04 -1.01
N ARG A 450 -19.04 8.17 -1.15
CA ARG A 450 -18.53 9.51 -0.81
C ARG A 450 -19.53 10.23 0.07
N ASN A 451 -19.11 10.66 1.26
CA ASN A 451 -19.96 11.32 2.24
C ASN A 451 -21.28 10.55 2.51
N GLY A 452 -21.17 9.22 2.66
CA GLY A 452 -22.32 8.34 2.88
C GLY A 452 -23.16 8.04 1.62
N GLN A 453 -22.91 8.71 0.49
CA GLN A 453 -23.64 8.49 -0.76
C GLN A 453 -22.95 7.44 -1.62
N ARG A 454 -23.71 6.42 -2.04
CA ARG A 454 -23.22 5.35 -2.92
C ARG A 454 -23.19 5.83 -4.37
N GLY A 455 -22.11 5.49 -5.07
CA GLY A 455 -21.94 5.70 -6.51
C GLY A 455 -21.50 4.41 -7.18
N VAL A 456 -21.86 4.25 -8.45
CA VAL A 456 -21.48 3.08 -9.27
C VAL A 456 -20.95 3.56 -10.60
N ALA A 457 -19.66 3.30 -10.84
CA ALA A 457 -18.96 3.66 -12.07
C ALA A 457 -17.97 2.53 -12.44
N PRO A 458 -18.47 1.43 -13.03
CA PRO A 458 -17.65 0.25 -13.29
C PRO A 458 -16.57 0.54 -14.33
N LEU A 459 -15.38 -0.02 -14.10
CA LEU A 459 -14.24 -0.02 -14.99
C LEU A 459 -13.90 -1.47 -15.33
N LEU A 460 -14.68 -2.04 -16.25
CA LEU A 460 -14.59 -3.44 -16.67
C LEU A 460 -14.20 -3.54 -18.15
N PRO A 461 -13.43 -4.58 -18.54
CA PRO A 461 -13.15 -4.88 -19.93
C PRO A 461 -14.42 -4.92 -20.79
N PRO A 462 -14.46 -4.29 -21.97
CA PRO A 462 -15.62 -4.36 -22.86
C PRO A 462 -16.03 -5.79 -23.24
N GLY A 463 -15.06 -6.71 -23.31
CA GLY A 463 -15.27 -8.12 -23.63
C GLY A 463 -15.72 -9.02 -22.48
N LEU A 464 -15.82 -8.50 -21.24
CA LEU A 464 -16.14 -9.32 -20.06
C LEU A 464 -17.59 -9.85 -20.09
N GLY A 465 -18.47 -9.23 -20.88
CA GLY A 465 -19.88 -9.57 -20.92
C GLY A 465 -20.64 -9.13 -19.66
N PRO A 466 -21.91 -9.55 -19.50
CA PRO A 466 -22.75 -9.09 -18.41
C PRO A 466 -22.22 -9.51 -17.03
N VAL A 467 -22.15 -8.55 -16.11
CA VAL A 467 -21.78 -8.76 -14.71
C VAL A 467 -22.84 -8.15 -13.81
N ARG A 468 -23.32 -8.94 -12.84
CA ARG A 468 -24.26 -8.50 -11.82
C ARG A 468 -23.67 -8.73 -10.42
N LEU A 469 -23.69 -7.67 -9.62
CA LEU A 469 -23.28 -7.66 -8.22
C LEU A 469 -24.52 -7.56 -7.32
N GLU A 470 -24.59 -8.34 -6.25
CA GLU A 470 -25.63 -8.26 -5.23
C GLU A 470 -25.02 -8.32 -3.82
N LEU A 471 -25.52 -7.50 -2.89
CA LEU A 471 -25.10 -7.53 -1.48
C LEU A 471 -26.19 -7.00 -0.53
N ASP A 472 -26.17 -7.48 0.71
CA ASP A 472 -27.06 -7.06 1.79
C ASP A 472 -26.49 -5.81 2.49
N LEU A 473 -27.05 -4.63 2.22
CA LEU A 473 -26.64 -3.35 2.82
C LEU A 473 -27.65 -2.87 3.88
N GLU A 474 -27.31 -1.78 4.57
CA GLU A 474 -28.30 -1.07 5.39
C GLU A 474 -29.45 -0.60 4.49
N GLY A 475 -30.66 -1.12 4.74
CA GLY A 475 -31.85 -0.87 3.93
C GLY A 475 -32.38 -2.10 3.17
N GLY A 476 -31.57 -3.14 2.99
CA GLY A 476 -31.98 -4.38 2.33
C GLY A 476 -30.94 -4.93 1.34
N ARG A 477 -31.37 -5.90 0.54
CA ARG A 477 -30.55 -6.47 -0.53
C ARG A 477 -30.57 -5.55 -1.75
N GLU A 478 -29.39 -5.14 -2.18
CA GLU A 478 -29.19 -4.28 -3.34
C GLU A 478 -28.54 -5.08 -4.48
N GLY A 479 -28.77 -4.65 -5.73
CA GLY A 479 -28.21 -5.31 -6.91
C GLY A 479 -27.96 -4.35 -8.07
N TRP A 480 -26.82 -4.52 -8.74
CA TRP A 480 -26.37 -3.68 -9.85
C TRP A 480 -25.97 -4.52 -11.06
N ASP A 481 -26.43 -4.11 -12.25
CA ASP A 481 -25.95 -4.66 -13.52
C ASP A 481 -24.83 -3.74 -14.04
N LEU A 482 -23.59 -4.19 -13.96
CA LEU A 482 -22.37 -3.37 -14.07
C LEU A 482 -21.78 -3.34 -15.48
N ALA A 483 -21.99 -4.39 -16.27
CA ALA A 483 -21.61 -4.42 -17.67
C ALA A 483 -22.86 -4.78 -18.47
N ARG A 484 -23.27 -3.90 -19.39
CA ARG A 484 -24.40 -4.12 -20.30
C ARG A 484 -23.86 -4.12 -21.73
N ARG A 485 -24.40 -5.02 -22.54
CA ARG A 485 -23.93 -5.42 -23.88
C ARG A 485 -23.45 -4.28 -24.79
#